data_AF-A0A3M4Z052-F1
#
_entry.id   AF-A0A3M4Z052-F1
#
_cell.length_a   1.000
_cell.length_b   1.000
_cell.length_c   1.000
_cell.angle_alpha   90.00
_cell.angle_beta   90.00
_cell.angle_gamma   90.00
#
_symmetry.space_group_name_H-M   'P 1'
#
loop_
_entity.id
_entity.type
_entity.pdbx_description
1 polymer ?
#
loop_
_entity_poly.entity_id
_entity_poly.type
_entity_poly.pdbx_seq_one_letter_code
_entity_poly.pdbx_strand_id
1 'polypeptide(L)'
;MQAAKSRYVAFLDHDDLMMCNSYSYLVNRLSVTGKAVSFGRVYDTSYESNKEKLIKRNKTYEYGFTYHEFLDVNHAPLHSFMMDTTKIDISSLHYFEDQKFMEDYYLTLQVFDENNTDWASLQDNFYVGDYLHCTDRSHTLAISDTVSRDTVITNIEFEKCKKRVEDLKVEIKKKLNGH
;
A
#
# COMPACT_ATOMS: atom_id res chain seq x y z
N MET A 1 -13.84 2.17 -4.03
CA MET A 1 -13.49 3.60 -4.23
C MET A 1 -14.62 4.43 -4.86
N GLN A 2 -15.30 3.97 -5.92
CA GLN A 2 -16.35 4.75 -6.62
C GLN A 2 -17.53 5.23 -5.75
N ALA A 3 -17.82 4.55 -4.64
CA ALA A 3 -18.87 4.96 -3.70
C ALA A 3 -18.44 6.09 -2.73
N ALA A 4 -17.14 6.36 -2.60
CA ALA A 4 -16.64 7.41 -1.72
C ALA A 4 -16.97 8.79 -2.31
N LYS A 5 -17.58 9.65 -1.49
CA LYS A 5 -18.02 11.00 -1.91
C LYS A 5 -17.12 12.12 -1.37
N SER A 6 -16.18 11.79 -0.50
CA SER A 6 -15.24 12.73 0.09
C SER A 6 -14.10 13.05 -0.87
N ARG A 7 -13.55 14.27 -0.75
CA ARG A 7 -12.33 14.66 -1.47
C ARG A 7 -11.15 13.76 -1.14
N TYR A 8 -10.96 13.47 0.15
CA TYR A 8 -9.88 12.62 0.62
C TYR A 8 -10.35 11.20 0.84
N VAL A 9 -9.58 10.24 0.35
CA VAL A 9 -9.84 8.80 0.49
C VAL A 9 -8.58 8.13 1.01
N ALA A 10 -8.75 7.26 2.00
CA ALA A 10 -7.73 6.34 2.50
C ALA A 10 -8.36 4.94 2.60
N PHE A 11 -7.51 3.94 2.68
CA PHE A 11 -7.92 2.55 2.91
C PHE A 11 -7.55 2.14 4.32
N LEU A 12 -8.31 1.21 4.88
CA LEU A 12 -8.01 0.60 6.17
C LEU A 12 -8.54 -0.83 6.12
N ASP A 13 -7.63 -1.79 6.28
CA ASP A 13 -8.02 -3.18 6.41
C ASP A 13 -8.69 -3.39 7.77
N HIS A 14 -9.63 -4.34 7.80
CA HIS A 14 -10.53 -4.52 8.94
C HIS A 14 -9.82 -4.90 10.25
N ASP A 15 -8.63 -5.44 10.14
CA ASP A 15 -7.78 -5.97 11.21
C ASP A 15 -6.60 -5.05 11.52
N ASP A 16 -6.48 -3.90 10.86
CA ASP A 16 -5.41 -2.93 11.08
C ASP A 16 -5.86 -1.74 11.92
N LEU A 17 -4.88 -1.01 12.46
CA LEU A 17 -5.11 0.12 13.35
C LEU A 17 -4.46 1.40 12.82
N MET A 18 -5.15 2.52 13.01
CA MET A 18 -4.61 3.85 12.71
C MET A 18 -4.28 4.60 14.00
N MET A 19 -3.19 5.37 13.99
CA MET A 19 -2.91 6.33 15.06
C MET A 19 -3.96 7.45 15.05
N CYS A 20 -4.24 8.01 16.22
CA CYS A 20 -5.33 8.99 16.38
C CYS A 20 -5.14 10.28 15.56
N ASN A 21 -3.91 10.61 15.19
CA ASN A 21 -3.55 11.81 14.43
C ASN A 21 -3.21 11.53 12.95
N SER A 22 -3.36 10.30 12.48
CA SER A 22 -2.91 9.87 11.15
C SER A 22 -3.55 10.63 10.01
N TYR A 23 -4.88 10.70 9.99
CA TYR A 23 -5.58 11.38 8.91
C TYR A 23 -5.35 12.89 8.94
N SER A 24 -5.22 13.50 10.12
CA SER A 24 -4.86 14.91 10.24
C SER A 24 -3.47 15.18 9.66
N TYR A 25 -2.50 14.30 9.93
CA TYR A 25 -1.17 14.39 9.35
C TYR A 25 -1.20 14.25 7.82
N LEU A 26 -1.85 13.21 7.30
CA LEU A 26 -1.92 12.93 5.85
C LEU A 26 -2.63 14.07 5.09
N VAL A 27 -3.77 14.54 5.57
CA VAL A 27 -4.47 15.70 4.99
C VAL A 27 -3.59 16.94 5.00
N ASN A 28 -2.89 17.20 6.10
CA ASN A 28 -1.98 18.34 6.19
C ASN A 28 -0.84 18.25 5.16
N ARG A 29 -0.25 17.06 4.97
CA ARG A 29 0.76 16.83 3.91
C ARG A 29 0.21 17.14 2.52
N LEU A 30 -0.98 16.65 2.18
CA LEU A 30 -1.64 16.95 0.90
C LEU A 30 -1.90 18.45 0.72
N SER A 31 -2.33 19.14 1.79
CA SER A 31 -2.61 20.57 1.77
C SER A 31 -1.35 21.41 1.58
N VAL A 32 -0.27 21.07 2.28
CA VAL A 32 0.99 21.85 2.26
C VAL A 32 1.76 21.62 0.96
N THR A 33 1.83 20.38 0.49
CA THR A 33 2.63 20.03 -0.69
C THR A 33 1.91 20.22 -2.01
N GLY A 34 0.58 20.31 -1.98
CA GLY A 34 -0.24 20.36 -3.19
C GLY A 34 -0.21 19.05 -4.00
N LYS A 35 0.32 17.96 -3.46
CA LYS A 35 0.34 16.63 -4.09
C LYS A 35 -1.05 16.00 -4.13
N ALA A 36 -1.17 14.93 -4.92
CA ALA A 36 -2.36 14.09 -5.03
C ALA A 36 -2.34 12.95 -4.01
N VAL A 37 -1.15 12.51 -3.59
CA VAL A 37 -0.98 11.42 -2.61
C VAL A 37 0.00 11.84 -1.52
N SER A 38 -0.31 11.47 -0.28
CA SER A 38 0.57 11.60 0.89
C SER A 38 0.76 10.24 1.58
N PHE A 39 1.91 10.06 2.23
CA PHE A 39 2.24 8.84 2.97
C PHE A 39 2.54 9.07 4.44
N GLY A 40 2.43 8.00 5.21
CA GLY A 40 3.18 7.76 6.42
C GLY A 40 3.76 6.35 6.44
N ARG A 41 4.47 6.01 7.50
CA ARG A 41 4.96 4.66 7.78
C ARG A 41 3.92 3.88 8.58
N VAL A 42 3.98 2.57 8.53
CA VAL A 42 3.18 1.70 9.41
C VAL A 42 4.11 0.77 10.16
N TYR A 43 3.75 0.46 11.40
CA TYR A 43 4.47 -0.55 12.17
C TYR A 43 4.04 -1.93 11.70
N ASP A 44 5.00 -2.80 11.45
CA ASP A 44 4.76 -4.25 11.40
C ASP A 44 4.56 -4.73 12.83
N THR A 45 3.33 -5.12 13.16
CA THR A 45 2.91 -5.31 14.54
C THR A 45 2.42 -6.72 14.79
N SER A 46 3.14 -7.45 15.64
CA SER A 46 2.71 -8.76 16.10
C SER A 46 1.58 -8.60 17.13
N TYR A 47 0.47 -9.30 16.92
CA TYR A 47 -0.73 -9.26 17.75
C TYR A 47 -1.10 -10.67 18.22
N GLU A 48 -1.50 -10.81 19.48
CA GLU A 48 -2.03 -12.06 20.03
C GLU A 48 -3.53 -11.88 20.29
N SER A 49 -4.34 -12.48 19.43
CA SER A 49 -5.79 -12.25 19.41
C SER A 49 -6.51 -12.85 20.60
N ASN A 50 -6.06 -14.00 21.10
CA ASN A 50 -6.67 -14.67 22.27
C ASN A 50 -6.47 -13.86 23.56
N LYS A 51 -5.44 -13.02 23.61
CA LYS A 51 -5.15 -12.13 24.74
C LYS A 51 -5.45 -10.66 24.44
N GLU A 52 -5.97 -10.37 23.25
CA GLU A 52 -6.22 -9.02 22.74
C GLU A 52 -5.04 -8.06 22.94
N LYS A 53 -3.82 -8.54 22.64
CA LYS A 53 -2.59 -7.85 23.04
C LYS A 53 -1.65 -7.61 21.87
N LEU A 54 -1.21 -6.36 21.72
CA LEU A 54 -0.05 -6.01 20.89
C LEU A 54 1.22 -6.52 21.58
N ILE A 55 1.96 -7.37 20.87
CA ILE A 55 3.17 -8.01 21.39
C ILE A 55 4.40 -7.17 21.07
N LYS A 56 4.54 -6.73 19.82
CA LYS A 56 5.72 -6.01 19.35
C LYS A 56 5.39 -5.18 18.12
N ARG A 57 5.99 -3.99 18.02
CA ARG A 57 6.03 -3.16 16.83
C ARG A 57 7.44 -3.17 16.23
N ASN A 58 7.54 -3.33 14.92
CA ASN A 58 8.78 -3.25 14.16
C ASN A 58 8.72 -2.14 13.12
N LYS A 59 9.88 -1.55 12.85
CA LYS A 59 10.08 -0.48 11.87
C LYS A 59 10.58 -1.07 10.55
N THR A 60 9.81 -1.98 9.97
CA THR A 60 10.27 -2.84 8.85
C THR A 60 10.39 -2.06 7.54
N TYR A 61 9.61 -1.00 7.37
CA TYR A 61 9.46 -0.29 6.09
C TYR A 61 10.12 1.10 6.05
N GLU A 62 11.24 1.34 6.75
CA GLU A 62 11.99 2.62 6.68
C GLU A 62 12.93 2.68 5.44
N TYR A 63 12.42 2.33 4.26
CA TYR A 63 13.11 2.40 2.95
C TYR A 63 12.12 2.87 1.85
N GLY A 64 12.55 2.96 0.58
CA GLY A 64 11.64 3.29 -0.51
C GLY A 64 11.30 4.79 -0.57
N PHE A 65 12.30 5.66 -0.64
CA PHE A 65 12.09 7.11 -0.53
C PHE A 65 11.79 7.80 -1.86
N THR A 66 11.82 7.06 -2.97
CA THR A 66 11.67 7.61 -4.31
C THR A 66 10.69 6.79 -5.15
N TYR A 67 10.13 7.42 -6.18
CA TYR A 67 9.29 6.74 -7.15
C TYR A 67 10.01 5.58 -7.86
N HIS A 68 11.29 5.76 -8.19
CA HIS A 68 12.09 4.73 -8.82
C HIS A 68 12.24 3.50 -7.93
N GLU A 69 12.49 3.69 -6.63
CA GLU A 69 12.51 2.61 -5.64
C GLU A 69 11.14 1.94 -5.50
N PHE A 70 10.05 2.71 -5.53
CA PHE A 70 8.68 2.18 -5.50
C PHE A 70 8.39 1.25 -6.68
N LEU A 71 8.82 1.58 -7.89
CA LEU A 71 8.62 0.71 -9.06
C LEU A 71 9.32 -0.65 -8.92
N ASP A 72 10.42 -0.70 -8.17
CA ASP A 72 11.19 -1.93 -7.98
C ASP A 72 10.77 -2.70 -6.74
N VAL A 73 10.29 -2.03 -5.69
CA VAL A 73 9.93 -2.63 -4.40
C VAL A 73 8.57 -2.15 -3.93
N ASN A 74 7.61 -3.06 -3.78
CA ASN A 74 6.34 -2.76 -3.13
C ASN A 74 6.56 -2.56 -1.62
N HIS A 75 6.54 -1.31 -1.18
CA HIS A 75 6.83 -0.91 0.21
C HIS A 75 5.80 0.06 0.77
N ALA A 76 4.65 0.20 0.11
CA ALA A 76 3.57 1.10 0.49
C ALA A 76 2.33 0.29 0.88
N PRO A 77 2.22 -0.15 2.17
CA PRO A 77 1.04 -0.84 2.66
C PRO A 77 -0.24 -0.04 2.38
N LEU A 78 -1.35 -0.72 2.11
CA LEU A 78 -2.58 -0.10 1.60
C LEU A 78 -3.13 1.03 2.49
N HIS A 79 -3.01 0.90 3.81
CA HIS A 79 -3.46 1.89 4.79
C HIS A 79 -2.38 2.94 5.17
N SER A 80 -1.24 2.95 4.48
CA SER A 80 -0.15 3.90 4.71
C SER A 80 -0.32 5.24 3.99
N PHE A 81 -1.34 5.39 3.13
CA PHE A 81 -1.50 6.57 2.28
C PHE A 81 -2.91 7.15 2.26
N MET A 82 -2.99 8.40 1.79
CA MET A 82 -4.23 9.10 1.51
C MET A 82 -4.15 9.77 0.13
N MET A 83 -5.28 9.74 -0.57
CA MET A 83 -5.44 10.29 -1.91
C MET A 83 -6.38 11.49 -1.90
N ASP A 84 -6.03 12.53 -2.63
CA ASP A 84 -6.92 13.62 -3.04
C ASP A 84 -7.58 13.25 -4.39
N THR A 85 -8.82 12.78 -4.32
CA THR A 85 -9.60 12.31 -5.47
C THR A 85 -9.88 13.39 -6.51
N THR A 86 -9.72 14.67 -6.16
CA THR A 86 -9.88 15.77 -7.13
C THR A 86 -8.70 15.92 -8.07
N LYS A 87 -7.57 15.24 -7.79
CA LYS A 87 -6.32 15.30 -8.55
C LYS A 87 -5.97 13.97 -9.22
N ILE A 88 -6.81 12.95 -9.06
CA ILE A 88 -6.59 11.60 -9.59
C ILE A 88 -7.76 11.27 -10.51
N ASP A 89 -7.46 10.83 -11.73
CA ASP A 89 -8.49 10.32 -12.63
C ASP A 89 -8.89 8.90 -12.24
N ILE A 90 -9.80 8.80 -11.28
CA ILE A 90 -10.34 7.52 -10.79
C ILE A 90 -11.02 6.74 -11.92
N SER A 91 -11.56 7.41 -12.94
CA SER A 91 -12.26 6.76 -14.05
C SER A 91 -11.31 6.03 -15.01
N SER A 92 -10.03 6.42 -15.01
CA SER A 92 -8.98 5.76 -15.80
C SER A 92 -8.41 4.49 -15.14
N LEU A 93 -8.72 4.26 -13.86
CA LEU A 93 -8.16 3.14 -13.12
C LEU A 93 -8.77 1.82 -13.58
N HIS A 94 -7.89 0.87 -13.87
CA HIS A 94 -8.25 -0.46 -14.29
C HIS A 94 -8.23 -1.42 -13.11
N TYR A 95 -9.28 -2.23 -13.00
CA TYR A 95 -9.43 -3.27 -11.99
C TYR A 95 -9.73 -4.60 -12.66
N PHE A 96 -9.14 -5.66 -12.15
CA PHE A 96 -9.47 -7.02 -12.53
C PHE A 96 -10.11 -7.72 -11.33
N GLU A 97 -11.34 -8.19 -11.48
CA GLU A 97 -12.07 -8.91 -10.41
C GLU A 97 -11.34 -10.16 -9.91
N ASP A 98 -10.47 -10.74 -10.73
CA ASP A 98 -9.68 -11.92 -10.40
C ASP A 98 -8.25 -11.59 -9.95
N GLN A 99 -7.92 -10.32 -9.68
CA GLN A 99 -6.64 -9.93 -9.08
C GLN A 99 -6.68 -10.17 -7.56
N LYS A 100 -6.45 -11.41 -7.14
CA LYS A 100 -6.46 -11.80 -5.72
C LYS A 100 -5.16 -11.50 -4.97
N PHE A 101 -4.09 -11.18 -5.71
CA PHE A 101 -2.76 -10.93 -5.16
C PHE A 101 -2.22 -9.63 -5.72
N MET A 102 -1.50 -8.85 -4.90
CA MET A 102 -0.81 -7.63 -5.31
C MET A 102 -1.77 -6.58 -5.91
N GLU A 103 -3.05 -6.61 -5.54
CA GLU A 103 -4.08 -5.68 -6.01
C GLU A 103 -3.84 -4.27 -5.48
N ASP A 104 -3.33 -4.15 -4.26
CA ASP A 104 -2.84 -2.91 -3.65
C ASP A 104 -1.71 -2.31 -4.48
N TYR A 105 -0.74 -3.13 -4.87
CA TYR A 105 0.39 -2.68 -5.68
C TYR A 105 -0.03 -2.33 -7.10
N TYR A 106 -0.93 -3.11 -7.69
CA TYR A 106 -1.49 -2.83 -9.01
C TYR A 106 -2.28 -1.51 -9.03
N LEU A 107 -3.04 -1.20 -7.98
CA LEU A 107 -3.72 0.08 -7.81
C LEU A 107 -2.70 1.21 -7.69
N THR A 108 -1.74 1.08 -6.78
CA THR A 108 -0.77 2.14 -6.48
C THR A 108 0.17 2.43 -7.64
N LEU A 109 0.52 1.44 -8.47
CA LEU A 109 1.26 1.66 -9.73
C LEU A 109 0.52 2.55 -10.74
N GLN A 110 -0.81 2.55 -10.72
CA GLN A 110 -1.63 3.41 -11.60
C GLN A 110 -1.83 4.81 -11.03
N VAL A 111 -1.74 4.96 -9.70
CA VAL A 111 -2.03 6.22 -9.01
C VAL A 111 -0.76 7.01 -8.74
N PHE A 112 0.34 6.36 -8.33
CA PHE A 112 1.55 7.04 -7.88
C PHE A 112 2.45 7.38 -9.06
N ASP A 113 2.93 8.61 -9.08
CA ASP A 113 3.99 9.05 -9.98
C ASP A 113 5.02 9.92 -9.23
N GLU A 114 6.13 10.22 -9.90
CA GLU A 114 7.24 11.00 -9.34
C GLU A 114 6.82 12.40 -8.86
N ASN A 115 5.84 13.01 -9.51
CA ASN A 115 5.44 14.40 -9.32
C ASN A 115 4.15 14.57 -8.52
N ASN A 116 3.24 13.60 -8.54
CA ASN A 116 1.93 13.69 -7.90
C ASN A 116 1.94 13.17 -6.46
N THR A 117 2.99 12.46 -6.06
CA THR A 117 3.08 11.79 -4.77
C THR A 117 4.10 12.48 -3.88
N ASP A 118 3.77 12.65 -2.60
CA ASP A 118 4.64 13.27 -1.60
C ASP A 118 5.70 12.29 -1.08
N TRP A 119 6.65 11.92 -1.94
CA TRP A 119 7.77 11.04 -1.59
C TRP A 119 8.62 11.58 -0.43
N ALA A 120 8.70 12.91 -0.28
CA ALA A 120 9.44 13.56 0.79
C ALA A 120 8.85 13.25 2.18
N SER A 121 7.54 13.01 2.31
CA SER A 121 6.90 12.64 3.59
C SER A 121 7.44 11.34 4.19
N LEU A 122 8.03 10.45 3.38
CA LEU A 122 8.61 9.21 3.85
C LEU A 122 9.92 9.42 4.63
N GLN A 123 10.59 10.57 4.48
CA GLN A 123 11.78 10.93 5.24
C GLN A 123 11.46 11.34 6.68
N ASP A 124 10.24 11.82 6.92
CA ASP A 124 9.78 12.25 8.26
C ASP A 124 9.58 11.04 9.20
N ASN A 125 9.51 9.81 8.64
CA ASN A 125 9.23 8.57 9.36
C ASN A 125 8.05 8.71 10.34
N PHE A 126 7.01 9.44 9.92
CA PHE A 126 5.80 9.59 10.70
C PHE A 126 4.96 8.31 10.60
N TYR A 127 4.72 7.65 11.73
CA TYR A 127 3.96 6.40 11.77
C TYR A 127 2.45 6.67 11.88
N VAL A 128 1.70 6.24 10.88
CA VAL A 128 0.24 6.45 10.77
C VAL A 128 -0.58 5.25 11.23
N GLY A 129 0.03 4.10 11.45
CA GLY A 129 -0.75 2.93 11.85
C GLY A 129 0.08 1.71 12.18
N ASP A 130 -0.63 0.63 12.45
CA ASP A 130 -0.12 -0.70 12.68
C ASP A 130 -0.72 -1.65 11.65
N TYR A 131 0.15 -2.34 10.93
CA TYR A 131 -0.19 -3.51 10.13
C TYR A 131 -0.12 -4.75 11.02
N LEU A 132 -1.26 -5.36 11.33
CA LEU A 132 -1.36 -6.40 12.36
C LEU A 132 -1.11 -7.80 11.79
N HIS A 133 -0.14 -8.48 12.37
CA HIS A 133 0.11 -9.91 12.19
C HIS A 133 -0.30 -10.67 13.45
N CYS A 134 -1.50 -11.25 13.45
CA CYS A 134 -1.90 -12.25 14.45
C CYS A 134 -0.90 -13.42 14.50
N THR A 135 -0.29 -13.68 15.65
CA THR A 135 0.66 -14.79 15.81
C THR A 135 -0.01 -16.09 16.26
N ASP A 136 -1.28 -16.01 16.66
CA ASP A 136 -2.04 -17.11 17.29
C ASP A 136 -3.31 -17.51 16.53
N ARG A 137 -3.61 -16.85 15.40
CA ARG A 137 -4.62 -17.27 14.44
C ARG A 137 -3.94 -17.76 13.18
N SER A 138 -4.43 -18.85 12.62
CA SER A 138 -4.15 -19.22 11.23
C SER A 138 -4.74 -18.13 10.34
N HIS A 139 -3.93 -17.16 9.96
CA HIS A 139 -4.36 -16.14 9.01
C HIS A 139 -4.82 -16.81 7.73
N THR A 140 -5.98 -16.38 7.24
CA THR A 140 -6.51 -16.86 5.97
C THR A 140 -5.69 -16.35 4.78
N LEU A 141 -4.78 -15.38 4.96
CA LEU A 141 -3.96 -14.83 3.87
C LEU A 141 -2.51 -14.45 4.22
N ALA A 142 -2.08 -14.51 5.49
CA ALA A 142 -0.69 -14.26 5.82
C ALA A 142 0.14 -15.53 5.55
N ILE A 143 0.86 -15.51 4.42
CA ILE A 143 1.87 -16.49 4.03
C ILE A 143 3.05 -16.36 5.01
N SER A 144 2.86 -16.77 6.26
CA SER A 144 3.92 -16.88 7.28
C SER A 144 4.50 -18.29 7.39
N ASP A 145 3.89 -19.28 6.72
CA ASP A 145 4.41 -20.64 6.69
C ASP A 145 5.23 -20.90 5.42
N THR A 146 6.48 -21.29 5.61
CA THR A 146 7.38 -21.80 4.56
C THR A 146 6.82 -23.02 3.83
N VAL A 147 5.77 -23.66 4.38
CA VAL A 147 5.06 -24.82 3.81
C VAL A 147 3.92 -24.41 2.87
N SER A 148 3.33 -23.21 3.03
CA SER A 148 2.26 -22.71 2.13
C SER A 148 2.79 -21.99 0.89
N ARG A 149 4.06 -21.54 0.91
CA ARG A 149 4.73 -20.98 -0.27
C ARG A 149 4.78 -21.97 -1.44
N ASP A 150 4.99 -23.26 -1.17
CA ASP A 150 5.09 -24.28 -2.23
C ASP A 150 3.76 -24.59 -2.93
N THR A 151 2.61 -24.32 -2.28
CA THR A 151 1.28 -24.47 -2.90
C THR A 151 0.83 -23.23 -3.67
N VAL A 152 1.32 -22.04 -3.31
CA VAL A 152 1.09 -20.80 -4.08
C VAL A 152 1.97 -20.74 -5.33
N ILE A 153 3.16 -21.36 -5.32
CA ILE A 153 4.08 -21.39 -6.47
C ILE A 153 3.57 -22.25 -7.65
N THR A 154 2.56 -23.11 -7.44
CA THR A 154 1.82 -23.79 -8.54
C THR A 154 0.50 -23.12 -8.90
N ASN A 155 0.18 -21.99 -8.28
CA ASN A 155 -1.08 -21.28 -8.51
C ASN A 155 -0.98 -20.40 -9.75
N ILE A 156 -1.59 -20.86 -10.84
CA ILE A 156 -1.76 -20.11 -12.10
C ILE A 156 -2.34 -18.69 -11.84
N GLU A 157 -3.17 -18.52 -10.80
CA GLU A 157 -3.71 -17.21 -10.41
C GLU A 157 -2.61 -16.25 -9.90
N PHE A 158 -1.63 -16.75 -9.14
CA PHE A 158 -0.54 -15.92 -8.62
C PHE A 158 0.35 -15.42 -9.76
N GLU A 159 0.79 -16.32 -10.65
CA GLU A 159 1.62 -15.92 -11.80
C GLU A 159 0.87 -15.00 -12.76
N LYS A 160 -0.45 -15.17 -12.91
CA LYS A 160 -1.30 -14.24 -13.66
C LYS A 160 -1.32 -12.84 -13.02
N CYS A 161 -1.53 -12.76 -11.71
CA CYS A 161 -1.55 -11.50 -10.96
C CYS A 161 -0.19 -10.78 -11.05
N LYS A 162 0.89 -11.52 -10.83
CA LYS A 162 2.26 -11.04 -10.93
C LYS A 162 2.60 -10.56 -12.33
N LYS A 163 2.19 -11.31 -13.37
CA LYS A 163 2.41 -10.91 -14.77
C LYS A 163 1.74 -9.56 -15.08
N ARG A 164 0.52 -9.32 -14.62
CA ARG A 164 -0.17 -8.03 -14.82
C ARG A 164 0.60 -6.86 -14.20
N VAL A 165 1.12 -7.04 -12.98
CA VAL A 165 1.95 -6.05 -12.30
C VAL A 165 3.23 -5.77 -13.09
N GLU A 166 3.93 -6.81 -13.53
CA GLU A 166 5.17 -6.66 -14.30
C GLU A 166 4.93 -6.02 -15.67
N ASP A 167 3.86 -6.40 -16.38
CA ASP A 167 3.48 -5.78 -17.64
C ASP A 167 3.20 -4.28 -17.46
N LEU A 168 2.48 -3.89 -16.40
CA LEU A 168 2.22 -2.49 -16.07
C LEU A 168 3.51 -1.72 -15.72
N LYS A 169 4.41 -2.31 -14.94
CA LYS A 169 5.73 -1.72 -14.63
C LYS A 169 6.54 -1.47 -15.90
N VAL A 170 6.54 -2.41 -16.83
CA VAL A 170 7.24 -2.28 -18.13
C VAL A 170 6.65 -1.11 -18.93
N GLU A 171 5.32 -0.97 -18.98
CA GLU A 171 4.67 0.15 -19.65
C GLU A 171 5.04 1.50 -19.02
N ILE A 172 5.03 1.60 -17.69
CA ILE A 172 5.43 2.80 -16.95
C ILE A 172 6.89 3.15 -17.27
N LYS A 173 7.82 2.19 -17.13
CA LYS A 173 9.24 2.41 -17.40
C LYS A 173 9.52 2.83 -18.85
N LYS A 174 8.77 2.28 -19.82
CA LYS A 174 8.85 2.71 -21.22
C LYS A 174 8.42 4.17 -21.40
N LYS A 175 7.36 4.62 -20.73
CA LYS A 175 6.90 6.02 -20.77
C LYS A 175 7.95 6.96 -20.17
N LEU A 176 8.58 6.57 -19.06
CA LEU A 176 9.63 7.35 -18.41
C LEU A 176 10.89 7.50 -19.29
N ASN A 177 11.30 6.43 -19.99
CA ASN A 177 12.49 6.44 -20.85
C ASN A 177 12.27 7.03 -22.25
N GLY A 178 11.00 7.25 -22.64
CA GLY A 178 10.61 7.79 -23.95
C GLY A 178 10.41 9.30 -23.97
N HIS A 179 10.87 10.01 -22.93
CA HIS A 179 10.84 11.46 -22.79
C HIS A 179 12.26 12.01 -22.71
#